data_AF-A0A7X7U4Q4-F1
#
_entry.id   AF-A0A7X7U4Q4-F1
#
_cell.length_a   1.000
_cell.length_b   1.000
_cell.length_c   1.000
_cell.angle_alpha   90.00
_cell.angle_beta   90.00
_cell.angle_gamma   90.00
#
_symmetry.space_group_name_H-M   'P 1'
#
loop_
_entity.id
_entity.type
_entity.pdbx_description
1 polymer ?
#
loop_
_entity_poly.entity_id
_entity_poly.type
_entity_poly.pdbx_seq_one_letter_code
_entity_poly.pdbx_strand_id
1 'polypeptide(L)'
;MAIDERVKISLEQYLEEVARFCDNQYGNRIRGRFQDTRGTSELAMLAAPTYDELSELRRAVAIMTPGEKQIADRLSDEQIEKIAADAHVDPANFAIFMNGYALVCKRVS
;
A
#
# COMPACT_ATOMS: atom_id res chain seq x y z
N MET A 1 30.99 0.97 -16.22
CA MET A 1 29.62 0.43 -16.16
C MET A 1 29.24 0.36 -14.69
N ALA A 2 28.27 1.16 -14.27
CA ALA A 2 27.48 0.93 -13.06
C ALA A 2 26.29 1.88 -13.15
N ILE A 3 25.21 1.38 -13.74
CA ILE A 3 23.89 1.98 -13.57
C ILE A 3 23.52 1.73 -12.10
N ASP A 4 23.29 2.80 -11.36
CA ASP A 4 22.74 2.78 -10.00
C ASP A 4 21.27 2.37 -10.12
N GLU A 5 21.02 1.10 -10.43
CA GLU A 5 19.67 0.52 -10.41
C GLU A 5 19.29 0.37 -8.94
N ARG A 6 18.70 1.41 -8.36
CA ARG A 6 17.99 1.24 -7.09
C ARG A 6 16.91 0.19 -7.33
N VAL A 7 17.10 -0.98 -6.74
CA VAL A 7 16.22 -2.12 -6.96
C VAL A 7 14.83 -1.77 -6.44
N LYS A 8 13.83 -1.75 -7.33
CA LYS A 8 12.42 -1.63 -6.99
C LYS A 8 12.05 -2.76 -6.01
N ILE A 9 11.60 -2.41 -4.81
CA ILE A 9 11.08 -3.39 -3.84
C ILE A 9 9.85 -4.09 -4.42
N SER A 10 9.65 -5.37 -4.11
CA SER A 10 8.44 -6.08 -4.52
C SER A 10 7.22 -5.61 -3.73
N LEU A 11 6.01 -5.90 -4.24
CA LEU A 11 4.77 -5.59 -3.54
C LEU A 11 4.69 -6.29 -2.17
N GLU A 12 5.17 -7.53 -2.08
CA GLU A 12 5.26 -8.27 -0.82
C GLU A 12 6.26 -7.66 0.15
N GLN A 13 7.42 -7.20 -0.33
CA GLN A 13 8.39 -6.52 0.51
C GLN A 13 7.81 -5.22 1.07
N TYR A 14 7.09 -4.46 0.25
CA TYR A 14 6.38 -3.27 0.68
C TYR A 14 5.28 -3.59 1.71
N LEU A 15 4.52 -4.68 1.50
CA LEU A 15 3.54 -5.17 2.47
C LEU A 15 4.18 -5.50 3.83
N GLU A 16 5.36 -6.13 3.84
CA GLU A 16 6.09 -6.41 5.08
C GLU A 16 6.66 -5.14 5.73
N GLU A 17 7.05 -4.12 4.94
CA GLU A 17 7.41 -2.81 5.49
C GLU A 17 6.21 -2.15 6.18
N VAL A 18 5.04 -2.15 5.53
CA VAL A 18 3.79 -1.63 6.10
C VAL A 18 3.39 -2.41 7.36
N ALA A 19 3.57 -3.74 7.37
CA ALA A 19 3.29 -4.60 8.51
C ALA A 19 4.11 -4.25 9.76
N ARG A 20 5.35 -3.76 9.61
CA ARG A 20 6.19 -3.33 10.76
C ARG A 20 5.61 -2.15 11.52
N PHE A 21 4.75 -1.37 10.88
CA PHE A 21 4.09 -0.23 11.49
C PHE A 21 2.69 -0.56 12.02
N CYS A 22 2.24 -1.82 11.88
CA CYS A 22 0.97 -2.28 12.41
C CYS A 22 0.86 -1.94 13.90
N ASP A 23 -0.19 -1.23 14.26
CA ASP A 23 -0.49 -0.83 15.64
C ASP A 23 0.60 0.02 16.33
N ASN A 24 1.47 0.68 15.56
CA ASN A 24 2.47 1.59 16.10
C ASN A 24 1.77 2.80 16.75
N GLN A 25 2.00 3.00 18.06
CA GLN A 25 1.46 4.10 18.86
C GLN A 25 1.68 5.48 18.23
N TYR A 26 2.75 5.66 17.46
CA TYR A 26 3.01 6.90 16.71
C TYR A 26 2.02 7.09 15.55
N GLY A 27 1.75 6.05 14.76
CA GLY A 27 0.78 6.11 13.66
C GLY A 27 -0.66 6.32 14.15
N ASN A 28 -1.05 5.69 15.27
CA ASN A 28 -2.35 5.94 15.91
C ASN A 28 -2.51 7.40 16.37
N ARG A 29 -1.45 8.02 16.90
CA ARG A 29 -1.45 9.44 17.30
C ARG A 29 -1.50 10.40 16.10
N ILE A 30 -0.94 10.00 14.98
CA ILE A 30 -0.94 10.73 13.72
C ILE A 30 -2.32 10.64 13.05
N ARG A 31 -2.97 9.46 12.99
CA ARG A 31 -4.35 9.31 12.48
C ARG A 31 -5.33 10.29 13.13
N GLY A 32 -5.24 10.47 14.45
CA GLY A 32 -6.09 11.45 15.17
C GLY A 32 -5.81 12.93 14.86
N ARG A 33 -4.65 13.27 14.28
CA ARG A 33 -4.25 14.65 13.95
C ARG A 33 -4.49 15.02 12.48
N PHE A 34 -4.56 14.05 11.58
CA PHE A 34 -4.72 14.24 10.13
C PHE A 34 -6.19 14.22 9.64
N GLN A 35 -7.16 14.30 10.56
CA GLN A 35 -8.57 14.62 10.26
C GLN A 35 -8.78 16.06 9.72
N ASP A 36 -7.72 16.88 9.64
CA ASP A 36 -7.72 18.21 9.02
C ASP A 36 -7.50 18.11 7.49
N THR A 37 -8.36 18.81 6.75
CA THR A 37 -8.76 18.71 5.32
C THR A 37 -7.71 19.09 4.27
N ARG A 38 -6.41 18.95 4.54
CA ARG A 38 -5.34 19.54 3.68
C ARG A 38 -4.59 18.59 2.75
N GLY A 39 -5.18 17.45 2.39
CA GLY A 39 -4.69 16.59 1.28
C GLY A 39 -3.28 15.99 1.44
N THR A 40 -2.64 16.20 2.59
CA THR A 40 -1.39 15.54 3.00
C THR A 40 -1.65 14.24 3.77
N SER A 41 -2.93 13.89 3.95
CA SER A 41 -3.43 12.78 4.77
C SER A 41 -3.35 11.41 4.08
N GLU A 42 -3.17 11.33 2.77
CA GLU A 42 -3.04 10.05 2.03
C GLU A 42 -1.77 9.29 2.42
N LEU A 43 -0.70 10.00 2.83
CA LEU A 43 0.54 9.42 3.34
C LEU A 43 0.47 9.03 4.84
N ALA A 44 -0.48 9.58 5.60
CA ALA A 44 -0.60 9.32 7.04
C ALA A 44 -1.30 7.98 7.33
N MET A 45 -2.11 7.47 6.39
CA MET A 45 -2.77 6.17 6.53
C MET A 45 -1.84 4.98 6.23
N LEU A 46 -0.74 5.21 5.48
CA LEU A 46 0.33 4.23 5.27
C LEU A 46 1.22 4.00 6.51
N ALA A 47 1.06 4.79 7.59
CA ALA A 47 2.00 4.80 8.71
C ALA A 47 1.63 3.89 9.89
N ALA A 48 0.44 3.28 9.94
CA ALA A 48 0.08 2.24 10.90
C ALA A 48 -1.31 1.63 10.57
N PRO A 49 -1.37 0.56 9.76
CA PRO A 49 -2.62 -0.19 9.62
C PRO A 49 -3.01 -0.82 10.97
N THR A 50 -4.31 -1.00 11.21
CA THR A 50 -4.80 -1.92 12.23
C THR A 50 -4.51 -3.37 11.81
N TYR A 51 -4.65 -4.31 12.74
CA TYR A 51 -4.55 -5.73 12.41
C TYR A 51 -5.58 -6.17 11.35
N ASP A 52 -6.78 -5.61 11.37
CA ASP A 52 -7.83 -5.93 10.40
C ASP A 52 -7.51 -5.36 9.01
N GLU A 53 -7.07 -4.10 8.94
CA GLU A 53 -6.61 -3.46 7.71
C GLU A 53 -5.40 -4.22 7.13
N LEU A 54 -4.42 -4.60 7.95
CA LEU A 54 -3.27 -5.39 7.47
C LEU A 54 -3.70 -6.78 6.97
N SER A 55 -4.67 -7.41 7.63
CA SER A 55 -5.19 -8.72 7.23
C SER A 55 -5.93 -8.64 5.90
N GLU A 56 -6.67 -7.56 5.65
CA GLU A 56 -7.25 -7.24 4.35
C GLU A 56 -6.17 -7.12 3.27
N LEU A 57 -5.15 -6.28 3.49
CA LEU A 57 -4.06 -6.10 2.53
C LEU A 57 -3.34 -7.41 2.20
N ARG A 58 -3.09 -8.26 3.21
CA ARG A 58 -2.51 -9.60 3.00
C ARG A 58 -3.37 -10.49 2.12
N ARG A 59 -4.70 -10.47 2.29
CA ARG A 59 -5.62 -11.24 1.43
C ARG A 59 -5.61 -10.73 0.00
N ALA A 60 -5.69 -9.41 -0.20
CA ALA A 60 -5.67 -8.81 -1.52
C ALA A 60 -4.38 -9.17 -2.28
N VAL A 61 -3.22 -8.99 -1.66
CA VAL A 61 -1.92 -9.34 -2.27
C VAL A 61 -1.78 -10.84 -2.50
N ALA A 62 -2.40 -11.70 -1.69
CA ALA A 62 -2.34 -13.15 -1.85
C ALA A 62 -3.12 -13.64 -3.07
N ILE A 63 -4.25 -13.01 -3.42
CA ILE A 63 -5.07 -13.42 -4.57
C ILE A 63 -4.55 -12.86 -5.90
N MET A 64 -3.73 -11.81 -5.87
CA MET A 64 -3.14 -11.22 -7.08
C MET A 64 -2.31 -12.25 -7.84
N THR A 65 -2.46 -12.24 -9.15
CA THR A 65 -1.65 -13.02 -10.06
C THR A 65 -0.19 -12.53 -10.07
N PRO A 66 0.78 -13.38 -10.47
CA PRO A 66 2.16 -12.96 -10.64
C PRO A 66 2.31 -11.77 -11.61
N GLY A 67 1.47 -11.72 -12.66
CA GLY A 67 1.46 -10.61 -13.62
C GLY A 67 1.03 -9.30 -12.97
N GLU A 68 -0.07 -9.29 -12.22
CA GLU A 68 -0.56 -8.10 -11.49
C GLU A 68 0.47 -7.60 -10.47
N LYS A 69 1.16 -8.50 -9.76
CA LYS A 69 2.22 -8.14 -8.81
C LYS A 69 3.42 -7.48 -9.49
N GLN A 70 3.79 -7.92 -10.69
CA GLN A 70 4.91 -7.36 -11.43
C GLN A 70 4.66 -5.91 -11.87
N ILE A 71 3.41 -5.60 -12.24
CA ILE A 71 2.98 -4.28 -12.72
C ILE A 71 2.20 -3.49 -11.66
N ALA A 72 2.29 -3.86 -10.39
CA ALA A 72 1.39 -3.36 -9.35
C ALA A 72 1.42 -1.83 -9.16
N ASP A 73 2.53 -1.18 -9.52
CA ASP A 73 2.70 0.29 -9.54
C ASP A 73 2.00 0.99 -10.71
N ARG A 74 1.41 0.22 -11.63
CA ARG A 74 0.78 0.68 -12.89
C ARG A 74 -0.62 0.11 -13.08
N LEU A 75 -1.17 -0.59 -12.09
CA LEU A 75 -2.56 -1.04 -12.16
C LEU A 75 -3.48 0.19 -12.24
N SER A 76 -4.51 0.08 -13.06
CA SER A 76 -5.56 1.11 -13.12
C SER A 76 -6.48 1.02 -11.90
N ASP A 77 -7.23 2.09 -11.65
CA ASP A 77 -8.21 2.12 -10.56
C ASP A 77 -9.23 1.00 -10.69
N GLU A 78 -9.68 0.68 -11.92
CA GLU A 78 -10.62 -0.42 -12.17
C GLU A 78 -10.02 -1.81 -11.85
N GLN A 79 -8.71 -1.99 -12.10
CA GLN A 79 -8.02 -3.24 -11.75
C GLN A 79 -7.88 -3.38 -10.23
N ILE A 80 -7.55 -2.27 -9.55
CA ILE A 80 -7.44 -2.22 -8.09
C ILE A 80 -8.81 -2.53 -7.45
N GLU A 81 -9.89 -1.90 -7.93
CA GLU A 81 -11.25 -2.15 -7.46
C GLU A 81 -11.66 -3.62 -7.66
N LYS A 82 -11.32 -4.19 -8.82
CA LYS A 82 -11.63 -5.60 -9.10
C LYS A 82 -10.90 -6.54 -8.14
N ILE A 83 -9.61 -6.34 -7.91
CA ILE A 83 -8.82 -7.14 -6.96
C ILE A 83 -9.40 -6.99 -5.55
N ALA A 84 -9.78 -5.78 -5.14
CA ALA A 84 -10.39 -5.56 -3.83
C ALA A 84 -11.71 -6.32 -3.67
N ALA A 85 -12.56 -6.29 -4.71
CA ALA A 85 -13.81 -7.02 -4.75
C ALA A 85 -13.59 -8.55 -4.69
N ASP A 86 -12.66 -9.07 -5.50
CA ASP A 86 -12.31 -10.49 -5.53
C ASP A 86 -11.70 -10.97 -4.19
N ALA A 87 -11.00 -10.08 -3.47
CA ALA A 87 -10.40 -10.36 -2.17
C ALA A 87 -11.36 -10.19 -0.98
N HIS A 88 -12.56 -9.66 -1.22
CA HIS A 88 -13.51 -9.24 -0.19
C HIS A 88 -12.88 -8.30 0.85
N VAL A 89 -12.21 -7.24 0.38
CA VAL A 89 -11.59 -6.21 1.22
C VAL A 89 -12.16 -4.83 0.91
N ASP A 90 -11.90 -3.86 1.78
CA ASP A 90 -12.27 -2.48 1.51
C ASP A 90 -11.48 -1.90 0.32
N PRO A 91 -12.15 -1.42 -0.75
CA PRO A 91 -11.47 -0.89 -1.94
C PRO A 91 -10.65 0.37 -1.66
N ALA A 92 -11.08 1.22 -0.73
CA ALA A 92 -10.37 2.45 -0.40
C ALA A 92 -9.06 2.13 0.35
N ASN A 93 -9.10 1.20 1.30
CA ASN A 93 -7.90 0.71 1.99
C ASN A 93 -6.88 0.13 1.01
N PHE A 94 -7.34 -0.70 0.08
CA PHE A 94 -6.46 -1.32 -0.92
C PHE A 94 -5.90 -0.28 -1.90
N ALA A 95 -6.71 0.66 -2.39
CA ALA A 95 -6.25 1.73 -3.28
C ALA A 95 -5.19 2.63 -2.63
N ILE A 96 -5.36 2.98 -1.35
CA ILE A 96 -4.37 3.74 -0.58
C ILE A 96 -3.04 2.98 -0.48
N PHE A 97 -3.10 1.68 -0.21
CA PHE A 97 -1.91 0.83 -0.18
C PHE A 97 -1.19 0.79 -1.55
N MET A 98 -1.94 0.58 -2.64
CA MET A 98 -1.40 0.53 -4.00
C MET A 98 -0.78 1.86 -4.44
N ASN A 99 -1.44 2.98 -4.13
CA ASN A 99 -0.92 4.32 -4.39
C ASN A 99 0.39 4.58 -3.62
N GLY A 100 0.45 4.14 -2.35
CA GLY A 100 1.68 4.18 -1.57
C GLY A 100 2.83 3.41 -2.21
N TYR A 101 2.56 2.19 -2.65
CA TYR A 101 3.54 1.36 -3.36
C TYR A 101 4.03 2.03 -4.65
N ALA A 102 3.12 2.58 -5.45
CA ALA A 102 3.46 3.28 -6.69
C ALA A 102 4.36 4.50 -6.43
N LEU A 103 4.13 5.25 -5.35
CA LEU A 103 4.98 6.38 -4.96
C LEU A 103 6.39 5.91 -4.55
N VAL A 104 6.51 4.80 -3.80
CA VAL A 104 7.82 4.22 -3.45
C VAL A 104 8.57 3.78 -4.71
N CYS A 105 7.90 3.13 -5.65
CA CYS A 105 8.49 2.71 -6.92
C CYS A 105 8.98 3.90 -7.78
N LYS A 106 8.19 4.99 -7.84
CA LYS A 106 8.56 6.21 -8.58
C LYS A 106 9.74 6.96 -7.96
N ARG A 107 9.91 6.92 -6.63
CA ARG A 107 11.05 7.56 -5.94
C ARG A 107 12.39 6.85 -6.17
N VAL A 108 12.31 5.61 -6.62
CA VAL A 108 13.43 4.69 -6.89
C VAL A 108 13.78 4.66 -8.39
N SER A 109 12.86 5.12 -9.25
CA SER A 109 13.02 5.19 -10.72
C SER A 109 13.75 6.44 -11.21
#